data_AF-A0A8H6L5R9-F1
#
_entry.id   AF-A0A8H6L5R9-F1
#
_cell.length_a   1.000
_cell.length_b   1.000
_cell.length_c   1.000
_cell.angle_alpha   90.00
_cell.angle_beta   90.00
_cell.angle_gamma   90.00
#
_symmetry.space_group_name_H-M   'P 1'
#
loop_
_entity.id
_entity.type
_entity.pdbx_description
1 polymer ?
#
loop_
_entity_poly.entity_id
_entity_poly.type
_entity_poly.pdbx_seq_one_letter_code
_entity_poly.pdbx_strand_id
1 'polypeptide(L)'
;MLQIRRGTLRLAQRPYRCQWRGYADTKPPDPTTSVREPDNKPVTEPIGGGDSSGTDSVHAASAGGHEPTHHAPHPEPHNESLGRGFYASIGALALSFALYKFSRSSSSDPSTKGDPSKQPLLTRAMAYYNYRQDEYARRNTMHTKMVEQAGADRNLFQGSPWSHHIDLKFPEIFNTGSPYNIPAGHSADLGALRAHYEKKNVEVEEKRIAKLKEMAGEREILQRRKEVEEALLAYKKAPSILQWMGLQRPE
;
A
#
# COMPACT_ATOMS: atom_id res chain seq x y z
N MET A 1 38.75 44.83 -5.36
CA MET A 1 38.65 43.97 -6.56
C MET A 1 38.61 42.52 -6.09
N LEU A 2 37.42 41.92 -5.90
CA LEU A 2 37.16 40.48 -6.08
C LEU A 2 35.66 40.21 -5.85
N GLN A 3 35.11 39.41 -6.75
CA GLN A 3 33.68 39.25 -7.02
C GLN A 3 32.94 38.38 -6.00
N ILE A 4 31.73 38.81 -5.63
CA ILE A 4 30.72 37.98 -4.96
C ILE A 4 30.01 37.15 -6.04
N ARG A 5 30.20 35.82 -6.01
CA ARG A 5 29.49 34.87 -6.89
C ARG A 5 28.02 34.78 -6.49
N ARG A 6 27.11 35.27 -7.33
CA ARG A 6 25.67 34.97 -7.25
C ARG A 6 25.41 33.58 -7.80
N GLY A 7 25.14 32.62 -6.91
CA GLY A 7 24.65 31.30 -7.28
C GLY A 7 23.17 31.35 -7.61
N THR A 8 22.82 31.29 -8.89
CA THR A 8 21.46 31.06 -9.39
C THR A 8 21.09 29.60 -9.22
N LEU A 9 20.22 29.27 -8.25
CA LEU A 9 19.54 27.98 -8.16
C LEU A 9 18.45 27.93 -9.24
N ARG A 10 18.74 27.28 -10.37
CA ARG A 10 17.71 26.87 -11.34
C ARG A 10 16.93 25.69 -10.74
N LEU A 11 15.67 25.92 -10.39
CA LEU A 11 14.67 24.88 -10.20
C LEU A 11 14.49 24.14 -11.53
N ALA A 12 15.03 22.92 -11.62
CA ALA A 12 14.76 22.01 -12.70
C ALA A 12 13.31 21.52 -12.60
N GLN A 13 12.42 22.15 -13.36
CA GLN A 13 11.09 21.60 -13.65
C GLN A 13 11.29 20.29 -14.41
N ARG A 14 11.07 19.16 -13.72
CA ARG A 14 10.91 17.87 -14.38
C ARG A 14 9.48 17.80 -14.94
N PRO A 15 9.27 17.66 -16.26
CA PRO A 15 7.95 17.42 -16.79
C PRO A 15 7.50 16.01 -16.39
N TYR A 16 6.37 15.91 -15.71
CA TYR A 16 5.66 14.66 -15.48
C TYR A 16 5.20 14.11 -16.83
N ARG A 17 5.92 13.11 -17.34
CA ARG A 17 5.55 12.37 -18.55
C ARG A 17 4.56 11.29 -18.14
N CYS A 18 3.26 11.60 -18.19
CA CYS A 18 2.19 10.61 -18.04
C CYS A 18 2.22 9.68 -19.26
N GLN A 19 2.89 8.55 -19.13
CA GLN A 19 2.94 7.52 -20.16
C GLN A 19 1.69 6.63 -20.03
N TRP A 20 0.59 7.04 -20.68
CA TRP A 20 -0.55 6.16 -20.92
C TRP A 20 -0.11 5.05 -21.88
N ARG A 21 0.17 3.86 -21.35
CA ARG A 21 0.46 2.66 -22.13
C ARG A 21 -0.75 1.73 -22.07
N GLY A 22 -1.47 1.66 -23.18
CA GLY A 22 -2.24 0.51 -23.65
C GLY A 22 -3.40 0.03 -22.77
N TYR A 23 -4.59 0.61 -22.98
CA TYR A 23 -5.87 -0.04 -22.66
C TYR A 23 -6.80 0.13 -23.87
N ALA A 24 -6.37 -0.42 -25.00
CA ALA A 24 -7.20 -0.63 -26.17
C ALA A 24 -7.01 -2.11 -26.53
N ASP A 25 -8.13 -2.83 -26.72
CA ASP A 25 -8.25 -4.24 -27.14
C ASP A 25 -8.84 -5.24 -26.12
N THR A 26 -9.73 -4.80 -25.22
CA THR A 26 -10.75 -5.70 -24.69
C THR A 26 -12.15 -5.22 -25.08
N LYS A 27 -12.78 -6.01 -25.94
CA LYS A 27 -14.19 -5.88 -26.34
C LYS A 27 -15.07 -5.88 -25.06
N PRO A 28 -16.05 -4.99 -24.91
CA PRO A 28 -16.94 -5.03 -23.75
C PRO A 28 -17.74 -6.34 -23.75
N PRO A 29 -17.92 -7.00 -22.59
CA PRO A 29 -18.76 -8.19 -22.49
C PRO A 29 -20.25 -7.84 -22.66
N ASP A 30 -20.98 -8.71 -23.36
CA ASP A 30 -22.40 -8.56 -23.68
C ASP A 30 -23.29 -8.42 -22.41
N PRO A 31 -24.38 -7.63 -22.46
CA PRO A 31 -25.17 -7.24 -21.29
C PRO A 31 -26.15 -8.29 -20.75
N THR A 32 -26.05 -9.58 -21.10
CA THR A 32 -27.06 -10.60 -20.74
C THR A 32 -26.61 -11.65 -19.73
N THR A 33 -25.59 -11.39 -18.91
CA THR A 33 -25.25 -12.30 -17.82
C THR A 33 -25.86 -11.78 -16.52
N SER A 34 -26.97 -12.38 -16.13
CA SER A 34 -27.69 -12.13 -14.89
C SER A 34 -26.76 -12.13 -13.67
N VAL A 35 -26.81 -11.03 -12.93
CA VAL A 35 -26.24 -10.86 -11.59
C VAL A 35 -26.76 -11.98 -10.69
N ARG A 36 -25.87 -12.87 -10.24
CA ARG A 36 -26.16 -13.81 -9.16
C ARG A 36 -25.70 -13.17 -7.86
N GLU A 37 -26.69 -12.79 -7.07
CA GLU A 37 -26.61 -12.24 -5.72
C GLU A 37 -25.77 -13.17 -4.82
N PRO A 38 -24.77 -12.67 -4.07
CA PRO A 38 -24.03 -13.51 -3.13
C PRO A 38 -24.84 -13.71 -1.85
N ASP A 39 -25.24 -14.96 -1.60
CA ASP A 39 -25.82 -15.45 -0.36
C ASP A 39 -24.90 -15.12 0.83
N ASN A 40 -25.35 -14.18 1.67
CA ASN A 40 -24.74 -13.84 2.94
C ASN A 40 -25.07 -14.96 3.95
N LYS A 41 -24.14 -15.90 4.17
CA LYS A 41 -24.17 -16.80 5.34
C LYS A 41 -23.01 -16.48 6.28
N PRO A 42 -23.25 -16.29 7.58
CA PRO A 42 -22.18 -16.07 8.54
C PRO A 42 -21.33 -17.33 8.71
N VAL A 43 -20.02 -17.18 8.52
CA VAL A 43 -19.01 -18.19 8.83
C VAL A 43 -18.78 -18.17 10.35
N THR A 44 -19.23 -19.20 11.05
CA THR A 44 -18.80 -19.51 12.42
C THR A 44 -17.62 -20.47 12.35
N GLU A 45 -16.42 -19.99 12.68
CA GLU A 45 -15.26 -20.84 12.97
C GLU A 45 -15.32 -21.31 14.43
N PRO A 46 -15.13 -22.62 14.72
CA PRO A 46 -14.78 -23.05 16.06
C PRO A 46 -13.26 -22.97 16.28
N ILE A 47 -12.88 -22.19 17.28
CA ILE A 47 -11.55 -22.16 17.90
C ILE A 47 -11.30 -23.54 18.54
N GLY A 48 -10.36 -24.31 18.01
CA GLY A 48 -9.94 -25.59 18.56
C GLY A 48 -9.06 -25.39 19.80
N GLY A 49 -9.63 -25.61 20.98
CA GLY A 49 -8.91 -25.78 22.24
C GLY A 49 -8.26 -27.16 22.32
N GLY A 50 -7.01 -27.21 22.77
CA GLY A 50 -6.27 -28.43 23.02
C GLY A 50 -6.42 -28.86 24.48
N ASP A 51 -7.04 -30.01 24.71
CA ASP A 51 -7.13 -30.66 26.01
C ASP A 51 -6.32 -31.96 25.96
N SER A 52 -5.14 -31.94 26.58
CA SER A 52 -4.31 -33.13 26.81
C SER A 52 -4.66 -33.73 28.17
N SER A 53 -5.47 -34.79 28.18
CA SER A 53 -5.70 -35.63 29.36
C SER A 53 -4.66 -36.74 29.43
N GLY A 54 -3.89 -36.74 30.52
CA GLY A 54 -2.88 -37.75 30.83
C GLY A 54 -3.43 -39.10 31.25
N THR A 55 -2.57 -40.11 31.16
CA THR A 55 -2.64 -41.32 31.97
C THR A 55 -1.23 -41.62 32.48
N ASP A 56 -1.01 -41.31 33.75
CA ASP A 56 0.10 -41.81 34.54
C ASP A 56 -0.17 -43.28 34.90
N SER A 57 0.81 -44.16 34.72
CA SER A 57 0.82 -45.48 35.33
C SER A 57 2.17 -45.74 35.97
N VAL A 58 2.16 -45.57 37.29
CA VAL A 58 3.15 -45.93 38.31
C VAL A 58 3.53 -47.40 38.25
N HIS A 59 4.84 -47.70 38.24
CA HIS A 59 5.39 -49.01 38.52
C HIS A 59 5.54 -49.19 40.04
N ALA A 60 4.73 -50.06 40.64
CA ALA A 60 4.95 -50.59 41.98
C ALA A 60 5.41 -52.05 41.89
N ALA A 61 6.43 -52.36 42.69
CA ALA A 61 7.15 -53.62 42.75
C ALA A 61 6.34 -54.78 43.36
N SER A 62 6.71 -56.01 43.02
CA SER A 62 6.59 -57.15 43.93
C SER A 62 7.71 -58.15 43.69
N ALA A 63 8.44 -58.45 44.76
CA ALA A 63 9.47 -59.48 44.84
C ALA A 63 8.83 -60.81 45.29
N GLY A 64 9.32 -61.94 44.80
CA GLY A 64 9.10 -63.23 45.45
C GLY A 64 9.25 -64.47 44.56
N GLY A 65 10.18 -65.35 44.92
CA GLY A 65 10.05 -66.80 44.73
C GLY A 65 11.02 -67.44 43.73
N HIS A 66 12.05 -68.12 44.25
CA HIS A 66 12.92 -69.03 43.51
C HIS A 66 12.20 -70.36 43.14
N GLU A 67 12.56 -70.88 41.95
CA GLU A 67 12.60 -72.26 41.37
C GLU A 67 12.05 -73.49 42.15
N PRO A 68 11.73 -74.66 41.52
CA PRO A 68 12.33 -75.20 40.28
C PRO A 68 11.39 -75.97 39.31
N THR A 69 12.00 -76.44 38.20
CA THR A 69 11.67 -77.64 37.40
C THR A 69 10.57 -77.53 36.33
N HIS A 70 10.97 -77.58 35.05
CA HIS A 70 10.81 -78.71 34.12
C HIS A 70 11.14 -78.25 32.68
N HIS A 71 11.93 -79.04 31.97
CA HIS A 71 12.34 -78.80 30.58
C HIS A 71 11.13 -78.59 29.66
N ALA A 72 10.97 -77.37 29.12
CA ALA A 72 10.03 -77.11 28.04
C ALA A 72 10.72 -77.43 26.68
N PRO A 73 10.01 -78.08 25.75
CA PRO A 73 10.55 -78.49 24.47
C PRO A 73 10.98 -77.27 23.63
N HIS A 74 12.05 -77.41 22.85
CA HIS A 74 12.48 -76.40 21.89
C HIS A 74 11.28 -75.96 21.04
N PRO A 75 10.89 -74.67 21.03
CA PRO A 75 9.84 -74.21 20.17
C PRO A 75 10.26 -74.44 18.72
N GLU A 76 9.37 -75.09 17.98
CA GLU A 76 9.40 -75.26 16.53
C GLU A 76 9.71 -73.91 15.86
N PRO A 77 10.45 -73.86 14.74
CA PRO A 77 10.78 -72.61 14.06
C PRO A 77 9.49 -71.92 13.59
N HIS A 78 8.95 -71.04 14.43
CA HIS A 78 7.81 -70.20 14.09
C HIS A 78 8.27 -69.24 13.00
N ASN A 79 7.56 -69.26 11.88
CA ASN A 79 7.71 -68.29 10.80
C ASN A 79 7.44 -66.87 11.34
N GLU A 80 8.49 -66.18 11.78
CA GLU A 80 8.42 -64.78 12.20
C GLU A 80 8.13 -63.93 10.96
N SER A 81 6.84 -63.67 10.70
CA SER A 81 6.44 -62.81 9.60
C SER A 81 7.03 -61.42 9.80
N LEU A 82 7.73 -60.91 8.78
CA LEU A 82 8.30 -59.57 8.78
C LEU A 82 7.26 -58.56 9.29
N GLY A 83 7.60 -57.84 10.36
CA GLY A 83 6.64 -56.97 11.06
C GLY A 83 6.07 -55.89 10.15
N ARG A 84 4.91 -55.33 10.51
CA ARG A 84 4.21 -54.28 9.73
C ARG A 84 5.12 -53.10 9.35
N GLY A 85 6.10 -52.77 10.18
CA GLY A 85 7.09 -51.72 9.90
C GLY A 85 7.99 -52.00 8.70
N PHE A 86 8.30 -53.26 8.40
CA PHE A 86 9.08 -53.66 7.22
C PHE A 86 8.31 -53.43 5.91
N TYR A 87 7.03 -53.79 5.89
CA TYR A 87 6.18 -53.50 4.74
C TYR A 87 5.93 -51.98 4.57
N ALA A 88 5.83 -51.25 5.69
CA ALA A 88 5.74 -49.79 5.65
C ALA A 88 7.01 -49.14 5.07
N SER A 89 8.20 -49.64 5.40
CA SER A 89 9.46 -49.08 4.85
C SER A 89 9.65 -49.41 3.37
N ILE A 90 9.31 -50.63 2.93
CA ILE A 90 9.29 -50.97 1.49
C ILE A 90 8.25 -50.11 0.75
N GLY A 91 7.07 -49.93 1.34
CA GLY A 91 6.04 -49.04 0.80
C GLY A 91 6.53 -47.60 0.67
N ALA A 92 7.21 -47.07 1.69
CA ALA A 92 7.80 -45.73 1.65
C ALA A 92 8.90 -45.59 0.59
N LEU A 93 9.75 -46.61 0.42
CA LEU A 93 10.77 -46.64 -0.63
C LEU A 93 10.14 -46.64 -2.02
N ALA A 94 9.17 -47.52 -2.26
CA ALA A 94 8.44 -47.60 -3.53
C ALA A 94 7.69 -46.30 -3.84
N LEU A 95 7.03 -45.71 -2.84
CA LEU A 95 6.35 -44.42 -2.97
C LEU A 95 7.33 -43.29 -3.27
N SER A 96 8.48 -43.23 -2.58
CA SER A 96 9.50 -42.20 -2.83
C SER A 96 10.08 -42.31 -4.24
N PHE A 97 10.27 -43.53 -4.75
CA PHE A 97 10.75 -43.79 -6.10
C PHE A 97 9.71 -43.40 -7.15
N ALA A 98 8.44 -43.74 -6.92
CA ALA A 98 7.34 -43.34 -7.79
C ALA A 98 7.21 -41.80 -7.83
N LEU A 99 7.28 -41.13 -6.68
CA LEU A 99 7.22 -39.67 -6.58
C LEU A 99 8.42 -39.00 -7.28
N TYR A 100 9.61 -39.58 -7.15
CA TYR A 100 10.83 -39.12 -7.83
C TYR A 100 10.72 -39.25 -9.34
N LYS A 101 10.20 -40.37 -9.84
CA LYS A 101 9.96 -40.59 -11.27
C LYS A 101 8.88 -39.67 -11.82
N PHE A 102 7.79 -39.47 -11.09
CA PHE A 102 6.71 -38.55 -11.47
C PHE A 102 7.22 -37.10 -11.54
N SER A 103 7.99 -36.67 -10.53
CA SER A 103 8.62 -35.35 -10.46
C SER A 103 9.59 -35.09 -11.62
N ARG A 104 10.35 -36.11 -12.06
CA ARG A 104 11.37 -36.00 -13.14
C ARG A 104 10.87 -36.36 -14.55
N SER A 105 9.75 -37.05 -14.70
CA SER A 105 9.28 -37.54 -16.01
C SER A 105 9.00 -36.43 -17.04
N SER A 106 8.83 -35.19 -16.58
CA SER A 106 8.61 -34.02 -17.43
C SER A 106 9.84 -33.11 -17.56
N SER A 107 11.00 -33.49 -17.00
CA SER A 107 12.19 -32.63 -16.90
C SER A 107 13.39 -33.06 -17.76
N SER A 108 13.26 -34.14 -18.54
CA SER A 108 14.39 -34.75 -19.28
C SER A 108 14.61 -34.22 -20.69
N ASP A 109 13.82 -33.26 -21.15
CA ASP A 109 13.91 -32.74 -22.51
C ASP A 109 14.39 -31.26 -22.50
N PRO A 110 15.64 -30.97 -22.93
CA PRO A 110 16.24 -29.63 -22.84
C PRO A 110 15.58 -28.60 -23.77
N SER A 111 14.74 -29.04 -24.72
CA SER A 111 13.97 -28.18 -25.63
C SER A 111 12.75 -27.49 -24.96
N THR A 112 12.52 -27.80 -23.68
CA THR A 112 11.28 -27.49 -22.94
C THR A 112 11.40 -26.26 -22.02
N LYS A 113 12.55 -25.57 -22.04
CA LYS A 113 12.74 -24.31 -21.31
C LYS A 113 12.01 -23.16 -22.01
N GLY A 114 10.69 -23.13 -21.94
CA GLY A 114 9.92 -22.00 -22.44
C GLY A 114 8.44 -22.27 -22.65
N ASP A 115 8.03 -23.54 -22.78
CA ASP A 115 6.65 -23.91 -23.03
C ASP A 115 5.95 -24.33 -21.71
N PRO A 116 4.96 -23.57 -21.20
CA PRO A 116 4.27 -23.89 -19.95
C PRO A 116 3.46 -25.20 -20.03
N SER A 117 3.17 -25.70 -21.24
CA SER A 117 2.42 -26.94 -21.43
C SER A 117 3.23 -28.21 -21.18
N LYS A 118 4.56 -28.10 -21.10
CA LYS A 118 5.49 -29.23 -21.01
C LYS A 118 6.29 -29.27 -19.68
N GLN A 119 5.92 -28.44 -18.71
CA GLN A 119 6.48 -28.43 -17.35
C GLN A 119 5.90 -29.57 -16.48
N PRO A 120 6.65 -30.11 -15.50
CA PRO A 120 6.10 -31.08 -14.56
C PRO A 120 4.87 -30.53 -13.84
N LEU A 121 3.89 -31.40 -13.57
CA LEU A 121 2.59 -31.03 -12.99
C LEU A 121 2.73 -30.24 -11.68
N LEU A 122 3.73 -30.57 -10.86
CA LEU A 122 4.00 -29.86 -9.61
C LEU A 122 4.50 -28.43 -9.86
N THR A 123 5.40 -28.21 -10.82
CA THR A 123 5.85 -26.85 -11.20
C THR A 123 4.71 -26.04 -11.80
N ARG A 124 3.84 -26.66 -12.60
CA ARG A 124 2.63 -26.00 -13.13
C ARG A 124 1.67 -25.58 -12.02
N ALA A 125 1.45 -26.44 -11.03
CA ALA A 125 0.64 -26.11 -9.86
C ALA A 125 1.27 -24.93 -9.08
N MET A 126 2.58 -24.97 -8.81
CA MET A 126 3.29 -23.88 -8.14
C MET A 126 3.20 -22.56 -8.92
N ALA A 127 3.41 -22.59 -10.25
CA ALA A 127 3.28 -21.40 -11.09
C ALA A 127 1.86 -20.80 -11.06
N TYR A 128 0.84 -21.66 -11.03
CA TYR A 128 -0.55 -21.22 -10.90
C TYR A 128 -0.84 -20.53 -9.56
N TYR A 129 -0.35 -21.08 -8.45
CA TYR A 129 -0.51 -20.47 -7.14
C TYR A 129 0.27 -19.15 -7.03
N ASN A 130 1.51 -19.09 -7.54
CA ASN A 130 2.29 -17.86 -7.59
C ASN A 130 1.57 -16.77 -8.40
N TYR A 131 1.04 -17.11 -9.58
CA TYR A 131 0.26 -16.18 -10.38
C TYR A 131 -0.95 -15.62 -9.62
N ARG A 132 -1.69 -16.47 -8.90
CA ARG A 132 -2.81 -16.00 -8.07
C ARG A 132 -2.35 -15.09 -6.93
N GLN A 133 -1.22 -15.42 -6.30
CA GLN A 133 -0.66 -14.60 -5.24
C GLN A 133 -0.25 -13.22 -5.74
N ASP A 134 0.35 -13.15 -6.93
CA ASP A 134 0.72 -11.89 -7.58
C ASP A 134 -0.52 -11.03 -7.92
N GLU A 135 -1.60 -11.65 -8.41
CA GLU A 135 -2.86 -10.92 -8.65
C GLU A 135 -3.50 -10.39 -7.36
N TYR A 136 -3.48 -11.18 -6.27
CA TYR A 136 -3.97 -10.70 -4.98
C TYR A 136 -3.07 -9.60 -4.40
N ALA A 137 -1.76 -9.74 -4.50
CA ALA A 137 -0.81 -8.71 -4.10
C ALA A 137 -1.04 -7.41 -4.90
N ARG A 138 -1.21 -7.52 -6.22
CA ARG A 138 -1.52 -6.37 -7.09
C ARG A 138 -2.82 -5.68 -6.66
N ARG A 139 -3.90 -6.42 -6.45
CA ARG A 139 -5.18 -5.84 -5.98
C ARG A 139 -5.02 -5.16 -4.62
N ASN A 140 -4.38 -5.84 -3.67
CA ASN A 140 -4.15 -5.29 -2.34
C ASN A 140 -3.33 -4.01 -2.40
N THR A 141 -2.27 -3.95 -3.22
CA THR A 141 -1.47 -2.73 -3.38
C THR A 141 -2.29 -1.57 -3.94
N MET A 142 -3.23 -1.83 -4.86
CA MET A 142 -4.12 -0.79 -5.39
C MET A 142 -5.10 -0.32 -4.33
N HIS A 143 -5.67 -1.24 -3.54
CA HIS A 143 -6.55 -0.87 -2.43
C HIS A 143 -5.84 -0.04 -1.36
N THR A 144 -4.63 -0.45 -0.96
CA THR A 144 -3.82 0.32 0.00
C THR A 144 -3.53 1.72 -0.52
N LYS A 145 -3.09 1.85 -1.78
CA LYS A 145 -2.85 3.16 -2.40
C LYS A 145 -4.09 4.04 -2.45
N MET A 146 -5.25 3.47 -2.77
CA MET A 146 -6.52 4.22 -2.79
C MET A 146 -6.91 4.70 -1.39
N VAL A 147 -6.73 3.86 -0.36
CA VAL A 147 -7.01 4.24 1.04
C VAL A 147 -6.03 5.31 1.52
N GLU A 148 -4.75 5.19 1.18
CA GLU A 148 -3.73 6.19 1.50
C GLU A 148 -4.04 7.54 0.86
N GLN A 149 -4.40 7.53 -0.43
CA GLN A 149 -4.80 8.73 -1.15
C GLN A 149 -6.08 9.34 -0.55
N ALA A 150 -7.11 8.53 -0.27
CA ALA A 150 -8.33 9.01 0.36
C ALA A 150 -8.08 9.57 1.77
N GLY A 151 -7.15 9.00 2.51
CA GLY A 151 -6.71 9.51 3.81
C GLY A 151 -5.99 10.86 3.69
N ALA A 152 -5.10 10.99 2.71
CA ALA A 152 -4.43 12.25 2.39
C ALA A 152 -5.43 13.34 1.98
N ASP A 153 -6.37 13.01 1.09
CA ASP A 153 -7.41 13.92 0.64
C ASP A 153 -8.31 14.33 1.82
N ARG A 154 -8.72 13.38 2.67
CA ARG A 154 -9.48 13.69 3.89
C ARG A 154 -8.70 14.64 4.79
N ASN A 155 -7.40 14.45 4.97
CA ASN A 155 -6.57 15.36 5.78
C ASN A 155 -6.56 16.79 5.21
N LEU A 156 -6.54 16.96 3.87
CA LEU A 156 -6.65 18.28 3.25
C LEU A 156 -8.01 18.95 3.52
N PHE A 157 -9.10 18.17 3.57
CA PHE A 157 -10.46 18.71 3.73
C PHE A 157 -10.96 18.74 5.17
N GLN A 158 -10.24 18.17 6.15
CA GLN A 158 -10.64 18.14 7.57
C GLN A 158 -10.88 19.54 8.15
N GLY A 159 -10.14 20.55 7.70
CA GLY A 159 -10.31 21.94 8.14
C GLY A 159 -11.23 22.79 7.26
N SER A 160 -11.71 22.26 6.13
CA SER A 160 -12.56 23.03 5.23
C SER A 160 -14.03 22.93 5.68
N PRO A 161 -14.77 24.04 5.78
CA PRO A 161 -16.20 23.98 6.04
C PRO A 161 -16.90 23.24 4.91
N TRP A 162 -17.83 22.35 5.25
CA TRP A 162 -18.65 21.68 4.24
C TRP A 162 -19.45 22.74 3.47
N SER A 163 -19.16 22.87 2.19
CA SER A 163 -19.94 23.70 1.28
C SER A 163 -21.30 23.06 1.00
N HIS A 164 -22.37 23.52 1.64
CA HIS A 164 -23.74 23.08 1.38
C HIS A 164 -24.26 23.45 -0.02
N HIS A 165 -23.60 24.40 -0.69
CA HIS A 165 -23.99 24.93 -1.99
C HIS A 165 -22.84 24.71 -2.97
N ILE A 166 -22.95 23.67 -3.80
CA ILE A 166 -22.02 23.45 -4.92
C ILE A 166 -22.56 24.24 -6.10
N ASP A 167 -21.90 25.35 -6.46
CA ASP A 167 -22.33 26.24 -7.54
C ASP A 167 -22.42 25.49 -8.89
N LEU A 168 -21.44 24.62 -9.19
CA LEU A 168 -21.44 23.74 -10.37
C LEU A 168 -20.72 22.42 -10.06
N LYS A 169 -21.43 21.29 -10.13
CA LYS A 169 -20.85 19.95 -9.85
C LYS A 169 -20.03 19.39 -11.02
N PHE A 170 -20.37 19.77 -12.25
CA PHE A 170 -19.73 19.30 -13.48
C PHE A 170 -19.64 20.43 -14.52
N PRO A 171 -18.61 21.30 -14.45
CA PRO A 171 -18.45 22.40 -15.41
C PRO A 171 -18.12 21.91 -16.83
N GLU A 172 -17.60 20.70 -16.97
CA GLU A 172 -17.20 20.11 -18.25
C GLU A 172 -18.39 19.87 -19.20
N ILE A 173 -19.62 19.75 -18.65
CA ILE A 173 -20.82 19.45 -19.43
C ILE A 173 -21.16 20.57 -20.42
N PHE A 174 -20.72 21.80 -20.16
CA PHE A 174 -20.92 22.93 -21.06
C PHE A 174 -20.03 22.86 -22.31
N ASN A 175 -18.95 22.08 -22.25
CA ASN A 175 -18.04 21.87 -23.38
C ASN A 175 -18.34 20.56 -24.14
N THR A 176 -19.15 19.67 -23.58
CA THR A 176 -19.58 18.45 -24.26
C THR A 176 -20.84 18.70 -25.06
N GLY A 177 -20.78 18.49 -26.38
CA GLY A 177 -21.97 18.49 -27.23
C GLY A 177 -22.93 17.35 -26.87
N SER A 178 -24.19 17.49 -27.27
CA SER A 178 -25.16 16.39 -27.18
C SER A 178 -24.69 15.21 -28.04
N PRO A 179 -24.92 13.95 -27.61
CA PRO A 179 -24.62 12.76 -28.43
C PRO A 179 -25.47 12.70 -29.73
N TYR A 180 -26.50 13.53 -29.85
CA TYR A 180 -27.30 13.68 -31.06
C TYR A 180 -26.88 14.93 -31.85
N ASN A 181 -26.98 14.86 -33.17
CA ASN A 181 -26.72 16.02 -34.04
C ASN A 181 -27.84 17.06 -33.89
N ILE A 182 -27.62 18.04 -33.02
CA ILE A 182 -28.55 19.14 -32.80
C ILE A 182 -28.19 20.29 -33.75
N PRO A 183 -29.16 20.91 -34.46
CA PRO A 183 -28.90 22.06 -35.30
C PRO A 183 -28.28 23.21 -34.51
N ALA A 184 -27.39 23.97 -35.17
CA ALA A 184 -26.72 25.11 -34.56
C ALA A 184 -27.73 26.13 -34.00
N GLY A 185 -27.53 26.58 -32.76
CA GLY A 185 -28.39 27.56 -32.09
C GLY A 185 -29.45 26.99 -31.13
N HIS A 186 -29.51 25.67 -30.96
CA HIS A 186 -30.46 25.04 -30.02
C HIS A 186 -29.92 24.90 -28.58
N SER A 187 -28.64 25.17 -28.36
CA SER A 187 -28.04 25.21 -27.02
C SER A 187 -28.56 26.42 -26.25
N ALA A 188 -28.73 26.29 -24.93
CA ALA A 188 -29.13 27.40 -24.08
C ALA A 188 -28.09 28.54 -24.14
N ASP A 189 -28.56 29.79 -24.15
CA ASP A 189 -27.68 30.96 -24.07
C ASP A 189 -27.02 31.03 -22.68
N LEU A 190 -25.70 30.90 -22.65
CA LEU A 190 -24.89 30.93 -21.43
C LEU A 190 -24.40 32.35 -21.06
N GLY A 191 -24.85 33.40 -21.77
CA GLY A 191 -24.40 34.78 -21.56
C GLY A 191 -24.61 35.28 -20.13
N ALA A 192 -25.78 35.03 -19.54
CA ALA A 192 -26.08 35.42 -18.16
C ALA A 192 -25.20 34.69 -17.13
N LEU A 193 -24.94 33.40 -17.36
CA LEU A 193 -24.07 32.59 -16.50
C LEU A 193 -22.62 33.09 -16.57
N ARG A 194 -22.14 33.40 -17.78
CA ARG A 194 -20.81 33.98 -17.99
C ARG A 194 -20.68 35.31 -17.26
N ALA A 195 -21.63 36.23 -17.44
CA ALA A 195 -21.60 37.54 -16.79
C ALA A 195 -21.58 37.43 -15.25
N HIS A 196 -22.35 36.50 -14.68
CA HIS A 196 -22.34 36.22 -13.25
C HIS A 196 -20.97 35.76 -12.74
N TYR A 197 -20.31 34.83 -13.44
CA TYR A 197 -18.99 34.33 -13.04
C TYR A 197 -17.85 35.31 -13.31
N GLU A 198 -17.92 36.10 -14.38
CA GLU A 198 -16.98 37.20 -14.63
C GLU A 198 -17.03 38.21 -13.49
N LYS A 199 -18.24 38.59 -13.05
CA LYS A 199 -18.41 39.47 -11.89
C LYS A 199 -17.82 38.85 -10.61
N LYS A 200 -18.13 37.58 -10.31
CA LYS A 200 -17.56 36.87 -9.16
C LYS A 200 -16.03 36.83 -9.21
N ASN A 201 -15.43 36.60 -10.37
CA ASN A 201 -13.98 36.54 -10.53
C ASN A 201 -13.32 37.89 -10.26
N VAL A 202 -13.90 38.98 -10.77
CA VAL A 202 -13.40 40.34 -10.48
C VAL A 202 -13.46 40.62 -8.97
N GLU A 203 -14.59 40.33 -8.31
CA GLU A 203 -14.73 40.52 -6.86
C GLU A 203 -13.72 39.69 -6.04
N VAL A 204 -13.41 38.46 -6.48
CA VAL A 204 -12.43 37.60 -5.80
C VAL A 204 -11.00 38.12 -6.00
N GLU A 205 -10.65 38.55 -7.21
CA GLU A 205 -9.33 39.11 -7.51
C GLU A 205 -9.10 40.43 -6.77
N GLU A 206 -10.11 41.30 -6.68
CA GLU A 206 -10.03 42.52 -5.87
C GLU A 206 -9.76 42.22 -4.39
N LYS A 207 -10.47 41.25 -3.81
CA LYS A 207 -10.25 40.79 -2.42
C LYS A 207 -8.85 40.19 -2.24
N ARG A 208 -8.37 39.44 -3.23
CA ARG A 208 -7.03 38.84 -3.20
C ARG A 208 -5.95 39.92 -3.24
N ILE A 209 -6.08 40.90 -4.12
CA ILE A 209 -5.17 42.04 -4.24
C ILE A 209 -5.18 42.87 -2.96
N ALA A 210 -6.36 43.13 -2.37
CA ALA A 210 -6.48 43.86 -1.10
C ALA A 210 -5.72 43.15 0.02
N LYS A 211 -5.93 41.83 0.20
CA LYS A 211 -5.20 41.03 1.20
C LYS A 211 -3.69 41.01 0.96
N LEU A 212 -3.25 40.92 -0.30
CA LEU A 212 -1.82 40.96 -0.64
C LEU A 212 -1.19 42.31 -0.30
N LYS A 213 -1.91 43.42 -0.52
CA LYS A 213 -1.45 44.77 -0.13
C LYS A 213 -1.39 44.94 1.38
N GLU A 214 -2.41 44.46 2.10
CA GLU A 214 -2.44 44.46 3.57
C GLU A 214 -1.25 43.67 4.15
N MET A 215 -1.08 42.41 3.75
CA MET A 215 0.06 41.59 4.20
C MET A 215 1.42 42.18 3.81
N ALA A 216 1.53 42.85 2.65
CA ALA A 216 2.76 43.51 2.25
C ALA A 216 3.07 44.71 3.16
N GLY A 217 2.06 45.52 3.50
CA GLY A 217 2.20 46.62 4.45
C GLY A 217 2.59 46.15 5.86
N GLU A 218 1.95 45.09 6.35
CA GLU A 218 2.30 44.48 7.64
C GLU A 218 3.75 43.99 7.69
N ARG A 219 4.22 43.36 6.60
CA ARG A 219 5.62 42.89 6.50
C ARG A 219 6.61 44.05 6.54
N GLU A 220 6.30 45.16 5.88
CA GLU A 220 7.14 46.37 5.92
C GLU A 220 7.22 46.94 7.34
N ILE A 221 6.09 47.03 8.04
CA ILE A 221 6.04 47.49 9.44
C ILE A 221 6.87 46.58 10.35
N LEU A 222 6.71 45.26 10.20
CA LEU A 222 7.48 44.28 10.99
C LEU A 222 8.97 44.37 10.70
N GLN A 223 9.36 44.61 9.45
CA GLN A 223 10.75 44.77 9.09
C GLN A 223 11.35 46.03 9.72
N ARG A 224 10.66 47.17 9.62
CA ARG A 224 11.06 48.41 10.31
C ARG A 224 11.16 48.22 11.83
N ARG A 225 10.22 47.49 12.43
CA ARG A 225 10.25 47.20 13.87
C ARG A 225 11.50 46.40 14.26
N LYS A 226 11.84 45.37 13.48
CA LYS A 226 13.07 44.58 13.69
C LYS A 226 14.32 45.43 13.55
N GLU A 227 14.38 46.29 12.54
CA GLU A 227 15.49 47.24 12.33
C GLU A 227 15.66 48.19 13.52
N VAL A 228 14.56 48.72 14.07
CA VAL A 228 14.58 49.57 15.27
C VAL A 228 15.03 48.80 16.51
N GLU A 229 14.54 47.58 16.72
CA GLU A 229 14.95 46.73 17.84
C GLU A 229 16.44 46.37 17.76
N GLU A 230 16.96 46.09 16.56
CA GLU A 230 18.38 45.85 16.32
C GLU A 230 19.23 47.10 16.57
N ALA A 231 18.78 48.28 16.13
CA ALA A 231 19.45 49.55 16.39
C ALA A 231 19.50 49.88 17.89
N LEU A 232 18.40 49.63 18.62
CA LEU A 232 18.35 49.81 20.07
C LEU A 232 19.30 48.83 20.79
N LEU A 233 19.40 47.59 20.31
CA LEU A 233 20.35 46.61 20.85
C LEU A 233 21.81 47.06 20.61
N ALA A 234 22.11 47.56 19.40
CA ALA A 234 23.43 48.09 19.06
C ALA A 234 23.80 49.30 19.93
N TYR A 235 22.86 50.21 20.18
CA TYR A 235 23.05 51.34 21.09
C TYR A 235 23.33 50.88 22.53
N LYS A 236 22.57 49.90 23.05
CA LYS A 236 22.81 49.33 24.39
C LYS A 236 24.17 48.63 24.51
N LYS A 237 24.66 48.03 23.43
CA LYS A 237 25.94 47.31 23.37
C LYS A 237 27.14 48.24 23.16
N ALA A 238 26.92 49.47 22.70
CA ALA A 238 27.99 50.43 22.50
C ALA A 238 28.68 50.76 23.84
N PRO A 239 30.03 50.79 23.89
CA PRO A 239 30.73 51.20 25.10
C PRO A 239 30.37 52.64 25.44
N SER A 240 30.14 52.93 26.72
CA SER A 240 29.87 54.31 27.15
C SER A 240 31.02 55.24 26.75
N ILE A 241 30.74 56.51 26.48
CA ILE A 241 31.76 57.51 26.10
C ILE A 241 32.93 57.55 27.10
N LEU A 242 32.66 57.32 28.39
CA LEU A 242 33.67 57.21 29.44
C LEU A 242 34.62 56.02 29.24
N GLN A 243 34.09 54.89 28.74
CA GLN A 243 34.87 53.69 28.41
C GLN A 243 35.72 53.88 27.14
N TRP A 244 35.27 54.72 26.19
CA TRP A 244 36.04 55.12 25.00
C TRP A 244 37.14 56.13 25.31
N MET A 245 36.94 57.02 26.29
CA MET A 245 37.93 58.02 26.72
C MET A 245 38.92 57.49 27.76
N GLY A 246 38.84 56.20 28.14
CA GLY A 246 39.75 55.57 29.11
C GLY A 246 39.65 56.12 30.53
N LEU A 247 38.61 56.91 30.82
CA LEU A 247 38.40 57.52 32.14
C LEU A 247 37.61 56.54 33.00
N GLN A 248 38.32 55.85 33.91
CA GLN A 248 37.68 55.06 34.96
C GLN A 248 36.86 56.00 35.87
N ARG A 249 35.64 55.60 36.16
CA ARG A 249 34.73 56.33 37.05
C ARG A 249 35.36 56.34 38.46
N PRO A 250 35.55 57.50 39.11
CA PRO A 250 35.98 57.52 40.50
C PRO A 250 34.86 56.97 41.38
N GLU A 251 35.24 56.07 42.29
CA GLU A 251 34.40 55.44 43.33
C GLU A 251 33.84 56.47 44.32
#